data_AF-X0VWL3-F1
#
_entry.id   AF-X0VWL3-F1
#
_cell.length_a   1.000
_cell.length_b   1.000
_cell.length_c   1.000
_cell.angle_alpha   90.00
_cell.angle_beta   90.00
_cell.angle_gamma   90.00
#
_symmetry.space_group_name_H-M   'P 1'
#
loop_
_entity.id
_entity.type
_entity.pdbx_description
1 polymer ?
#
loop_
_entity_poly.entity_id
_entity_poly.type
_entity_poly.pdbx_seq_one_letter_code
_entity_poly.pdbx_strand_id
1 'polypeptide(L)' 'IVTNEGGITCHAAVISRELNKPCIIGTQVATEVLKDGDLVEVNADKGVIKIVKK' A
#
# COMPACT_ATOMS: atom_id res chain seq x y z
N ILE A 1 -1.36 -1.73 4.17
CA ILE A 1 -0.60 -0.46 4.28
C ILE A 1 0.01 -0.15 2.92
N VAL A 2 -0.05 1.10 2.46
CA VAL A 2 0.59 1.54 1.21
C VAL A 2 1.55 2.66 1.55
N THR A 3 2.81 2.58 1.12
CA THR A 3 3.79 3.65 1.33
C THR A 3 4.51 4.00 0.03
N ASN A 4 4.72 5.30 -0.19
CA ASN A 4 5.48 5.78 -1.34
C ASN A 4 6.94 5.38 -1.26
N GLU A 5 7.49 5.35 -0.05
CA GLU A 5 8.90 5.11 0.22
C GLU A 5 9.09 3.96 1.21
N GLY A 6 10.27 3.36 1.18
CA GLY A 6 10.66 2.25 2.04
C GLY A 6 10.95 0.95 1.28
N GLY A 7 11.83 0.13 1.87
CA GLY A 7 12.20 -1.19 1.38
C GLY A 7 11.59 -2.33 2.20
N ILE A 8 11.89 -3.57 1.83
CA ILE A 8 11.32 -4.79 2.45
C ILE A 8 11.58 -4.90 3.97
N THR A 9 12.60 -4.22 4.47
CA THR A 9 12.99 -4.17 5.89
C THR A 9 12.47 -2.93 6.62
N CYS A 10 11.68 -2.08 5.98
CA CYS A 10 11.19 -0.85 6.61
C CYS A 10 10.14 -1.15 7.69
N HIS A 11 9.89 -0.16 8.55
CA HIS A 11 8.89 -0.26 9.63
C HIS A 11 7.52 -0.68 9.08
N ALA A 12 7.06 -0.09 7.98
CA ALA A 12 5.79 -0.42 7.37
C ALA A 12 5.71 -1.89 6.89
N ALA A 13 6.79 -2.42 6.32
CA ALA A 13 6.84 -3.79 5.82
C ALA A 13 6.86 -4.82 6.96
N VAL A 14 7.67 -4.60 7.99
CA VAL A 14 7.77 -5.49 9.15
C VAL A 14 6.46 -5.54 9.92
N ILE A 15 5.90 -4.38 10.27
CA ILE A 15 4.65 -4.31 11.03
C ILE A 15 3.47 -4.88 10.24
N SER A 16 3.42 -4.66 8.93
CA SER A 16 2.34 -5.24 8.12
C SER A 16 2.33 -6.77 8.10
N ARG A 17 3.53 -7.40 8.11
CA ARG A 17 3.67 -8.86 8.18
C ARG A 17 3.21 -9.38 9.54
N GLU A 18 3.55 -8.68 10.63
CA GLU A 18 3.08 -9.02 11.97
C GLU A 18 1.56 -8.91 12.10
N LEU A 19 0.98 -7.86 11.51
CA LEU A 19 -0.47 -7.62 11.51
C LEU A 19 -1.24 -8.49 10.52
N ASN A 20 -0.57 -9.36 9.75
CA ASN A 20 -1.18 -10.14 8.67
C ASN A 20 -2.02 -9.27 7.71
N LYS A 21 -1.54 -8.06 7.41
CA LYS A 21 -2.19 -7.12 6.49
C LYS A 21 -1.40 -7.01 5.18
N PRO A 22 -2.08 -6.93 4.03
CA PRO A 22 -1.42 -6.70 2.75
C PRO A 22 -0.69 -5.35 2.78
N CYS A 23 0.55 -5.37 2.28
CA CYS A 23 1.43 -4.21 2.28
C CYS A 23 2.09 -4.04 0.93
N ILE A 24 2.07 -2.81 0.42
CA ILE A 24 2.78 -2.41 -0.78
C ILE A 24 3.62 -1.19 -0.41
N ILE A 25 4.90 -1.25 -0.75
CA ILE A 25 5.89 -0.24 -0.41
C ILE A 25 6.59 0.21 -1.69
N GLY A 26 7.16 1.42 -1.67
CA GLY A 26 7.92 1.93 -2.82
C GLY A 26 7.05 2.34 -4.01
N THR A 27 5.77 2.68 -3.79
CA THR A 27 4.86 3.10 -4.87
C THR A 27 5.21 4.45 -5.49
N GLN A 28 6.02 5.27 -4.80
CA GLN A 28 6.46 6.63 -5.16
C GLN A 28 5.36 7.68 -5.33
N VAL A 29 4.26 7.35 -6.01
CA VAL A 29 3.17 8.27 -6.40
C VAL A 29 1.82 7.95 -5.74
N ALA A 30 1.76 6.99 -4.81
CA ALA A 30 0.46 6.53 -4.29
C ALA A 30 -0.32 7.63 -3.57
N THR A 31 0.33 8.51 -2.81
CA THR A 31 -0.36 9.64 -2.14
C THR A 31 -0.83 10.73 -3.10
N GLU A 32 -0.31 10.79 -4.33
CA GLU A 32 -0.76 11.75 -5.35
C GLU A 32 -1.95 11.20 -6.13
N VAL A 33 -1.96 9.88 -6.33
CA VAL A 33 -3.02 9.17 -7.07
C VAL A 33 -4.23 8.88 -6.19
N LEU A 34 -4.00 8.44 -4.95
CA LEU A 34 -5.03 8.08 -3.98
C LEU A 34 -5.40 9.31 -3.15
N LYS A 35 -6.70 9.60 -3.06
CA LYS A 35 -7.23 10.68 -2.23
C LYS A 35 -8.01 10.14 -1.05
N ASP A 36 -8.11 10.95 -0.01
CA ASP A 36 -8.95 10.64 1.13
C ASP A 36 -10.41 10.44 0.67
N GLY A 37 -11.00 9.33 1.10
CA GLY A 37 -12.34 8.90 0.69
C GLY A 37 -12.38 7.89 -0.45
N ASP A 38 -11.27 7.69 -1.18
CA ASP A 38 -11.20 6.69 -2.24
C ASP A 38 -11.27 5.27 -1.66
N LEU A 39 -12.17 4.45 -2.20
CA LEU A 39 -12.29 3.04 -1.86
C LEU A 39 -11.34 2.25 -2.75
N VAL A 40 -10.28 1.70 -2.15
CA VAL A 40 -9.20 1.02 -2.87
C VAL A 40 -9.13 -0.47 -2.52
N GLU A 41 -8.80 -1.27 -3.53
CA GLU A 41 -8.43 -2.68 -3.39
C GLU A 41 -6.90 -2.80 -3.52
N VAL A 42 -6.30 -3.52 -2.57
CA VAL A 42 -4.84 -3.69 -2.49
C VAL A 42 -4.52 -5.17 -2.63
N ASN A 43 -3.83 -5.54 -3.71
CA ASN A 43 -3.35 -6.91 -3.94
C ASN A 43 -1.83 -6.97 -3.69
N ALA A 44 -1.43 -7.48 -2.54
CA ALA A 44 -0.02 -7.55 -2.14
C ALA A 44 0.79 -8.61 -2.92
N ASP A 45 0.17 -9.71 -3.33
CA ASP A 45 0.85 -10.77 -4.13
C ASP A 45 1.29 -10.26 -5.50
N LYS A 46 0.43 -9.46 -6.14
CA LYS A 46 0.73 -8.87 -7.46
C LYS A 46 1.36 -7.48 -7.36
N GLY A 47 1.38 -6.88 -6.18
CA GLY A 47 1.83 -5.49 -5.98
C GLY A 47 0.95 -4.46 -6.69
N VAL A 48 -0.35 -4.71 -6.84
CA VAL A 48 -1.28 -3.84 -7.58
C VAL A 48 -2.28 -3.18 -6.64
N ILE A 49 -2.53 -1.89 -6.85
CA ILE A 49 -3.56 -1.11 -6.17
C ILE A 49 -4.59 -0.69 -7.20
N LYS A 50 -5.88 -0.84 -6.89
CA LYS A 50 -6.98 -0.47 -7.78
C LYS A 50 -8.01 0.38 -7.04
N ILE A 51 -8.42 1.48 -7.63
CA ILE A 51 -9.52 2.30 -7.11
C ILE A 51 -10.84 1.65 -7.54
N VAL A 52 -11.65 1.26 -6.57
CA VAL A 52 -12.95 0.60 -6.77
C VAL A 52 -14.07 1.64 -6.79
N LYS A 53 -13.95 2.71 -5.97
CA LYS A 53 -14.94 3.78 -5.90
C LYS A 53 -14.29 5.10 -5.47
N LYS A 54 -14.77 6.22 -5.99
CA LYS A 54 -14.45 7.58 -5.54
C LYS A 54 -15.65 8.19 -4.84
#